data_AF-A0A094PKP2-F1
#
_entry.id   AF-A0A094PKP2-F1
#
_cell.length_a   1.000
_cell.length_b   1.000
_cell.length_c   1.000
_cell.angle_alpha   90.00
_cell.angle_beta   90.00
_cell.angle_gamma   90.00
#
_symmetry.space_group_name_H-M   'P 1'
#
loop_
_entity.id
_entity.type
_entity.pdbx_description
1 polymer ?
#
loop_
_entity_poly.entity_id
_entity_poly.type
_entity_poly.pdbx_seq_one_letter_code
_entity_poly.pdbx_strand_id
1 'polypeptide(L)'
;NRFPLDPRVVSWLHADVVLLFVGLAFALALGLRLTQSSAVAQRRVWVLLAIVFVQGVIGYTQYFIGLPELLVAVHVAGACAVWWATLRIPYALRERTAN
;
A
#
# COMPACT_ATOMS: atom_id res chain seq x y z
N ASN A 1 -3.85 -26.84 13.89
CA ASN A 1 -3.45 -25.43 13.63
C ASN A 1 -1.94 -25.30 13.72
N ARG A 2 -1.27 -24.94 12.62
CA ARG A 2 0.21 -24.86 12.51
C ARG A 2 0.81 -23.67 13.27
N PHE A 3 0.00 -22.66 13.62
CA PHE A 3 0.37 -21.52 14.45
C PHE A 3 -0.66 -21.33 15.57
N PRO A 4 -0.23 -20.85 16.76
CA PRO A 4 -1.12 -20.57 17.90
C PRO A 4 -1.84 -19.22 17.79
N LEU A 5 -1.99 -18.67 16.57
CA LEU A 5 -2.62 -17.38 16.32
C LEU A 5 -3.95 -17.58 15.58
N ASP A 6 -4.99 -16.87 16.02
CA ASP A 6 -6.28 -16.84 15.32
C ASP A 6 -6.14 -16.04 14.01
N PRO A 7 -6.36 -16.66 12.83
CA PRO A 7 -6.31 -15.97 11.55
C PRO A 7 -7.24 -14.76 11.47
N ARG A 8 -8.36 -14.76 12.19
CA ARG A 8 -9.28 -13.62 12.26
C ARG A 8 -8.62 -12.41 12.92
N VAL A 9 -7.97 -12.62 14.07
CA VAL A 9 -7.26 -11.57 14.81
C VAL A 9 -6.12 -11.01 13.97
N VAL A 10 -5.34 -11.88 13.32
CA VAL A 10 -4.24 -11.45 12.43
C VAL A 10 -4.78 -10.63 11.25
N SER A 11 -5.89 -11.04 10.64
CA SER A 11 -6.50 -10.33 9.52
C SER A 11 -7.01 -8.94 9.92
N TRP A 12 -7.58 -8.81 11.12
CA TRP A 12 -8.02 -7.51 11.65
C TRP A 12 -6.83 -6.59 11.94
N LEU A 13 -5.82 -7.07 12.65
CA LEU A 13 -4.61 -6.28 12.91
C LEU A 13 -3.93 -5.85 11.60
N HIS A 14 -3.88 -6.74 10.61
CA HIS A 14 -3.36 -6.42 9.29
C HIS A 14 -4.17 -5.30 8.62
N ALA A 15 -5.50 -5.38 8.66
CA ALA A 15 -6.37 -4.34 8.11
C ALA A 15 -6.15 -2.98 8.80
N ASP A 16 -5.97 -2.96 10.13
CA ASP A 16 -5.68 -1.73 10.88
C ASP A 16 -4.36 -1.10 10.43
N VAL A 17 -3.31 -1.91 10.23
CA VAL A 17 -2.01 -1.44 9.70
C VAL A 17 -2.15 -0.91 8.28
N VAL A 18 -2.94 -1.56 7.42
CA VAL A 18 -3.22 -1.09 6.06
C VAL A 18 -3.98 0.24 6.08
N LEU A 19 -4.98 0.40 6.96
CA LEU A 19 -5.72 1.65 7.11
C LEU A 19 -4.81 2.80 7.59
N LEU A 20 -3.94 2.54 8.57
CA LEU A 20 -2.93 3.50 8.98
C LEU A 20 -2.00 3.88 7.82
N PHE A 21 -1.50 2.88 7.08
CA PHE A 21 -0.64 3.10 5.92
C PHE A 21 -1.32 3.94 4.83
N VAL A 22 -2.58 3.67 4.52
CA VAL A 22 -3.39 4.47 3.59
C VAL A 22 -3.54 5.90 4.11
N GLY A 23 -3.85 6.09 5.39
CA GLY A 23 -3.93 7.40 6.02
C GLY A 23 -2.63 8.21 5.90
N LEU A 24 -1.49 7.57 6.15
CA LEU A 24 -0.17 8.19 5.98
C LEU A 24 0.14 8.52 4.52
N ALA A 25 -0.22 7.65 3.57
CA ALA A 25 -0.04 7.91 2.15
C ALA A 25 -0.93 9.08 1.66
N PHE A 26 -2.16 9.19 2.16
CA PHE A 26 -3.01 10.35 1.92
C PHE A 26 -2.46 11.63 2.53
N ALA A 27 -1.98 11.57 3.78
CA ALA A 27 -1.33 12.69 4.43
C ALA A 27 -0.09 13.17 3.65
N LEU A 28 0.70 12.25 3.11
CA LEU A 28 1.82 12.56 2.22
C LEU A 28 1.34 13.21 0.92
N ALA A 29 0.31 12.67 0.27
CA ALA A 29 -0.25 13.25 -0.96
C ALA A 29 -0.72 14.70 -0.74
N LEU A 30 -1.40 14.95 0.38
CA LEU A 30 -1.83 16.28 0.77
C LEU A 30 -0.63 17.18 1.07
N GLY A 31 0.35 16.69 1.85
CA GLY A 31 1.58 17.42 2.16
C GLY A 31 2.29 17.89 0.89
N LEU A 32 2.53 17.00 -0.07
CA LEU A 32 3.17 17.32 -1.35
C LEU A 32 2.37 18.34 -2.18
N ARG A 33 1.04 18.30 -2.10
CA ARG A 33 0.17 19.26 -2.79
C ARG A 33 0.24 20.64 -2.13
N LEU A 34 0.22 20.69 -0.80
CA LEU A 34 0.26 21.94 -0.02
C LEU A 34 1.64 22.61 -0.11
N THR A 35 2.73 21.84 -0.16
CA THR A 35 4.10 22.36 -0.33
C THR A 35 4.48 22.60 -1.79
N GLN A 36 3.54 22.44 -2.73
CA GLN A 36 3.77 22.56 -4.17
C GLN A 36 4.99 21.78 -4.68
N SER A 37 5.22 20.59 -4.12
CA SER A 37 6.35 19.73 -4.51
C SER A 37 6.18 19.19 -5.94
N SER A 38 7.26 18.64 -6.50
CA SER A 38 7.30 18.12 -7.87
C SER A 38 6.08 17.28 -8.26
N ALA A 39 5.52 17.55 -9.44
CA ALA A 39 4.41 16.79 -10.02
C ALA A 39 4.71 15.28 -10.12
N VAL A 40 6.00 14.92 -10.26
CA VAL A 40 6.44 13.52 -10.28
C VAL A 40 6.22 12.84 -8.93
N ALA A 41 6.55 13.52 -7.82
CA ALA A 41 6.33 13.00 -6.48
C ALA A 41 4.84 12.83 -6.18
N GLN A 42 4.03 13.85 -6.51
CA GLN A 42 2.57 13.80 -6.35
C GLN A 42 1.96 12.62 -7.13
N ARG A 43 2.34 12.44 -8.40
CA ARG A 43 1.85 11.33 -9.23
C ARG A 43 2.23 9.96 -8.65
N ARG A 44 3.44 9.80 -8.11
CA ARG A 44 3.89 8.53 -7.52
C ARG A 44 3.07 8.13 -6.30
N VAL A 45 2.70 9.09 -5.44
CA VAL A 45 1.85 8.81 -4.28
C VAL A 45 0.43 8.41 -4.71
N TRP A 46 -0.14 9.08 -5.72
CA TRP A 46 -1.43 8.66 -6.28
C TRP A 46 -1.42 7.27 -6.90
N VAL A 47 -0.33 6.90 -7.58
CA VAL A 47 -0.13 5.53 -8.10
C VAL A 47 -0.07 4.52 -6.95
N LEU A 48 0.65 4.83 -5.86
CA LEU A 48 0.67 3.98 -4.68
C LEU A 48 -0.74 3.80 -4.09
N LEU A 49 -1.49 4.88 -3.92
CA LEU A 49 -2.87 4.83 -3.39
C LEU A 49 -3.79 3.97 -4.26
N ALA A 50 -3.69 4.08 -5.58
CA ALA A 50 -4.48 3.25 -6.50
C ALA A 50 -4.13 1.75 -6.38
N ILE A 51 -2.84 1.41 -6.30
CA ILE A 51 -2.38 0.02 -6.12
C ILE A 51 -2.88 -0.54 -4.79
N VAL A 52 -2.75 0.23 -3.70
CA VAL A 52 -3.19 -0.18 -2.36
C VAL A 52 -4.70 -0.36 -2.32
N PHE A 53 -5.47 0.51 -2.98
CA PHE A 53 -6.92 0.35 -3.10
C PHE A 53 -7.29 -0.96 -3.78
N VAL A 54 -6.69 -1.27 -4.93
CA VAL A 54 -6.91 -2.54 -5.64
C VAL A 54 -6.52 -3.74 -4.76
N GLN A 55 -5.39 -3.66 -4.05
CA GLN A 55 -4.98 -4.72 -3.11
C GLN A 55 -5.94 -4.88 -1.94
N GLY A 56 -6.49 -3.78 -1.41
CA GLY A 56 -7.51 -3.79 -0.37
C GLY A 56 -8.78 -4.50 -0.83
N VAL A 57 -9.25 -4.24 -2.06
CA VAL A 57 -10.39 -4.96 -2.65
C VAL A 57 -10.10 -6.45 -2.74
N ILE A 58 -8.94 -6.84 -3.29
CA ILE A 58 -8.54 -8.25 -3.42
C ILE A 58 -8.49 -8.93 -2.04
N GLY A 59 -7.84 -8.33 -1.05
CA GLY A 59 -7.72 -8.87 0.30
C GLY A 59 -9.06 -8.98 1.01
N TYR A 60 -9.94 -8.00 0.85
CA TYR A 60 -11.30 -8.05 1.38
C TYR A 60 -12.08 -9.20 0.73
N THR A 61 -12.05 -9.32 -0.61
CA THR A 61 -12.68 -10.43 -1.32
C THR A 61 -12.21 -11.78 -0.80
N GLN A 62 -10.89 -11.98 -0.60
CA GLN A 62 -10.35 -13.22 -0.01
C GLN A 62 -10.92 -13.56 1.35
N TYR A 63 -11.03 -12.55 2.22
CA TYR A 63 -11.54 -12.73 3.58
C TYR A 63 -12.98 -13.26 3.55
N PHE A 64 -13.84 -12.74 2.67
CA PHE A 64 -15.25 -13.15 2.61
C PHE A 64 -15.48 -14.48 1.91
N ILE A 65 -14.67 -14.82 0.90
CA ILE A 65 -14.87 -16.06 0.13
C ILE A 65 -13.99 -17.24 0.62
N GLY A 66 -13.37 -17.11 1.81
CA GLY A 66 -12.70 -18.22 2.48
C GLY A 66 -11.27 -18.51 2.00
N LEU A 67 -10.51 -17.49 1.61
CA LEU A 67 -9.08 -17.58 1.26
C LEU A 67 -8.74 -18.51 0.07
N PRO A 68 -9.34 -18.32 -1.12
CA PRO A 68 -9.03 -19.15 -2.28
C PRO A 68 -7.58 -18.95 -2.74
N GLU A 69 -6.88 -20.06 -2.98
CA GLU A 69 -5.43 -20.11 -3.20
C GLU A 69 -4.95 -19.17 -4.32
N LEU A 70 -5.65 -19.16 -5.47
CA LEU A 70 -5.28 -18.31 -6.60
C LEU A 70 -5.37 -16.82 -6.25
N LEU A 71 -6.45 -16.42 -5.56
CA LEU A 71 -6.62 -15.02 -5.16
C LEU A 71 -5.55 -14.64 -4.14
N VAL A 72 -5.24 -15.52 -3.19
CA VAL A 72 -4.14 -15.36 -2.21
C VAL A 72 -2.83 -15.12 -2.93
N ALA A 73 -2.49 -15.94 -3.92
CA ALA A 73 -1.29 -15.77 -4.73
C ALA A 73 -1.27 -14.40 -5.45
N VAL A 74 -2.39 -13.96 -6.02
CA VAL A 74 -2.52 -12.65 -6.66
C VAL A 74 -2.29 -11.50 -5.68
N HIS A 75 -2.83 -11.58 -4.46
CA HIS A 75 -2.64 -10.54 -3.45
C HIS A 75 -1.20 -10.49 -2.94
N VAL A 76 -0.61 -11.64 -2.65
CA VAL A 76 0.79 -11.72 -2.20
C VAL A 76 1.74 -11.23 -3.29
N ALA A 77 1.54 -11.63 -4.55
CA ALA A 77 2.31 -11.11 -5.67
C ALA A 77 2.09 -9.59 -5.86
N GLY A 78 0.85 -9.14 -5.70
CA GLY A 78 0.47 -7.74 -5.77
C GLY A 78 1.08 -6.87 -4.66
N ALA A 79 1.37 -7.44 -3.49
CA ALA A 79 2.10 -6.76 -2.43
C ALA A 79 3.50 -6.32 -2.90
N CYS A 80 4.14 -7.04 -3.84
CA CYS A 80 5.40 -6.60 -4.44
C CYS A 80 5.24 -5.27 -5.21
N ALA A 81 4.08 -5.04 -5.85
CA ALA A 81 3.80 -3.77 -6.52
C ALA A 81 3.61 -2.61 -5.51
N VAL A 82 3.00 -2.88 -4.34
CA VAL A 82 2.90 -1.91 -3.23
C VAL A 82 4.30 -1.53 -2.74
N TRP A 83 5.17 -2.52 -2.53
CA TRP A 83 6.56 -2.29 -2.14
C TRP A 83 7.32 -1.45 -3.16
N TRP A 84 7.25 -1.85 -4.44
CA TRP A 84 7.88 -1.12 -5.53
C TRP A 84 7.43 0.33 -5.62
N ALA A 85 6.12 0.59 -5.51
CA ALA A 85 5.56 1.94 -5.57
C ALA A 85 6.01 2.78 -4.38
N THR A 86 5.99 2.21 -3.17
CA THR A 86 6.45 2.86 -1.94
C THR A 86 7.93 3.24 -2.02
N LEU A 87 8.78 2.29 -2.41
CA LEU A 87 10.23 2.50 -2.51
C LEU A 87 10.61 3.53 -3.58
N ARG A 88 9.76 3.76 -4.59
CA ARG A 88 9.98 4.79 -5.60
C ARG A 88 9.70 6.21 -5.13
N ILE A 89 8.94 6.42 -4.06
CA ILE A 89 8.56 7.77 -3.61
C ILE A 89 9.78 8.59 -3.16
N PRO A 90 10.68 8.10 -2.28
CA PRO A 90 11.84 8.87 -1.82
C PRO A 90 12.74 9.36 -2.95
N TYR A 91 12.90 8.58 -4.03
CA TYR A 91 13.70 8.98 -5.18
C TYR A 91 13.10 10.15 -5.97
N ALA A 92 11.80 10.43 -5.84
CA ALA A 92 11.16 11.62 -6.42
C ALA A 92 11.21 12.84 -5.51
N LEU A 93 11.56 12.66 -4.23
CA LEU A 93 11.69 13.74 -3.25
C LEU A 93 13.11 14.27 -3.15
N ARG A 94 14.10 13.54 -3.69
CA ARG A 94 15.50 13.98 -3.70
C ARG A 94 15.73 14.97 -4.83
N GLU A 95 16.15 16.19 -4.48
CA GLU A 95 16.78 17.10 -5.44
C GLU A 95 18.18 16.60 -5.77
N ARG A 96 18.53 16.60 -7.06
CA ARG A 96 19.87 16.22 -7.50
C ARG A 96 20.73 17.48 -7.44
N THR A 97 21.53 17.64 -6.38
CA THR A 97 22.54 18.71 -6.31
C THR A 97 23.51 18.50 -7.47
N ALA A 98 23.44 19.35 -8.49
CA ALA A 98 24.45 19.41 -9.53
C ALA A 98 25.64 20.19 -8.93
N ASN A 99 26.72 19.46 -8.61
CA ASN A 99 28.04 20.06 -8.45
C ASN A 99 28.67 20.27 -9.82
#